data_AF-A0A951TCY8-F1
#
_entry.id   AF-A0A951TCY8-F1
#
_cell.length_a   1.000
_cell.length_b   1.000
_cell.length_c   1.000
_cell.angle_alpha   90.00
_cell.angle_beta   90.00
_cell.angle_gamma   90.00
#
_symmetry.space_group_name_H-M   'P 1'
#
loop_
_entity.id
_entity.type
_entity.pdbx_description
1 polymer ?
#
loop_
_entity_poly.entity_id
_entity_poly.type
_entity_poly.pdbx_seq_one_letter_code
_entity_poly.pdbx_strand_id
1 'polypeptide(L)'
;MKLTKALQILFILILGLILFFWIGDLLMGIPAKISDRAVTEGWAEDRTMYEAEKAKSRFWTLLYVIPTIILLIMTIMSIRRKNELVFYWTFLIGLTIFQIIPVAGLLSNKTNNPPFIIPVIFTFFFIFISGQIFSVIRIVKLTKVK
;
A
#
# COMPACT_ATOMS: atom_id res chain seq x y z
N MET A 1 18.32 7.75 -17.68
CA MET A 1 17.07 7.81 -18.48
C MET A 1 16.44 6.46 -18.81
N LYS A 2 17.13 5.45 -19.38
CA LYS A 2 16.47 4.15 -19.71
C LYS A 2 15.91 3.42 -18.48
N LEU A 3 16.68 3.37 -17.38
CA LEU A 3 16.27 2.73 -16.12
C LEU A 3 15.09 3.45 -15.44
N THR A 4 15.09 4.79 -15.40
CA THR A 4 14.01 5.59 -14.80
C THR A 4 12.67 5.34 -15.48
N LYS A 5 12.65 5.23 -16.82
CA LYS A 5 11.44 4.93 -17.57
C LYS A 5 10.92 3.51 -17.29
N ALA A 6 11.81 2.52 -17.22
CA ALA A 6 11.43 1.16 -16.86
C ALA A 6 10.80 1.12 -15.45
N LEU A 7 11.39 1.83 -14.49
CA LEU A 7 10.87 1.91 -13.13
C LEU A 7 9.51 2.63 -13.07
N GLN A 8 9.33 3.70 -13.84
CA GLN A 8 8.05 4.42 -13.97
C GLN A 8 6.95 3.53 -14.53
N ILE A 9 7.23 2.78 -15.60
CA ILE A 9 6.27 1.85 -16.22
C ILE A 9 5.92 0.75 -15.23
N LEU A 10 6.92 0.13 -14.60
CA LEU A 10 6.70 -0.92 -13.61
C LEU A 10 5.85 -0.41 -12.45
N PHE A 11 6.14 0.78 -11.93
CA PHE A 11 5.40 1.37 -10.83
C PHE A 11 3.94 1.68 -11.20
N ILE A 12 3.69 2.19 -12.41
CA ILE A 12 2.32 2.39 -12.92
C ILE A 12 1.57 1.06 -13.02
N LEU A 13 2.21 0.02 -13.58
CA LEU A 13 1.58 -1.30 -13.73
C LEU A 13 1.22 -1.89 -12.36
N ILE A 14 2.12 -1.77 -11.38
CA ILE A 14 1.87 -2.24 -10.00
C ILE A 14 0.71 -1.46 -9.38
N LEU A 15 0.74 -0.12 -9.42
CA LEU A 15 -0.34 0.71 -8.87
C LEU A 15 -1.68 0.44 -9.55
N GLY A 16 -1.69 0.25 -10.87
CA GLY A 16 -2.89 -0.08 -11.64
C GLY A 16 -3.46 -1.45 -11.28
N LEU A 17 -2.59 -2.46 -11.12
CA LEU A 17 -2.99 -3.80 -10.71
C LEU A 17 -3.53 -3.81 -9.27
N ILE A 18 -2.87 -3.09 -8.36
CA ILE A 18 -3.35 -2.86 -6.99
C ILE A 18 -4.76 -2.24 -7.06
N LEU A 19 -4.92 -1.12 -7.76
CA LEU A 19 -6.22 -0.45 -7.89
C LEU A 19 -7.31 -1.36 -8.47
N PHE A 20 -6.98 -2.19 -9.46
CA PHE A 20 -7.92 -3.14 -10.03
C PHE A 20 -8.47 -4.10 -8.98
N PHE A 21 -7.60 -4.67 -8.12
CA PHE A 21 -8.02 -5.54 -7.03
C PHE A 21 -8.89 -4.80 -5.99
N TRP A 22 -8.48 -3.62 -5.55
CA TRP A 22 -9.23 -2.86 -4.53
C TRP A 22 -10.57 -2.33 -5.05
N ILE A 23 -10.64 -1.88 -6.30
CA ILE A 23 -11.90 -1.48 -6.94
C ILE A 23 -12.81 -2.69 -7.15
N GLY A 24 -12.25 -3.85 -7.53
CA GLY A 24 -12.99 -5.11 -7.58
C GLY A 24 -13.63 -5.45 -6.23
N ASP A 25 -12.89 -5.32 -5.14
CA ASP A 25 -13.39 -5.56 -3.77
C ASP A 25 -14.48 -4.55 -3.34
N LEU A 26 -14.37 -3.28 -3.77
CA LEU A 26 -15.44 -2.28 -3.55
C LEU A 26 -16.72 -2.61 -4.34
N LEU A 27 -16.59 -3.04 -5.60
CA LEU A 27 -17.70 -3.24 -6.52
C LEU A 27 -18.41 -4.59 -6.33
N MET A 28 -17.68 -5.67 -5.99
CA MET A 28 -18.25 -7.01 -5.79
C MET A 28 -19.06 -7.12 -4.47
N GLY A 29 -19.13 -6.04 -3.69
CA GLY A 29 -20.21 -5.82 -2.74
C GLY A 29 -20.04 -6.51 -1.40
N ILE A 30 -19.34 -7.65 -1.30
CA ILE A 30 -19.04 -8.36 -0.05
C ILE A 30 -17.57 -8.83 -0.09
N PRO A 31 -16.70 -8.33 0.79
CA PRO A 31 -15.34 -8.84 0.90
C PRO A 31 -15.38 -10.32 1.28
N ALA A 32 -14.70 -11.19 0.53
CA ALA A 32 -14.72 -12.65 0.77
C ALA A 32 -14.45 -13.00 2.24
N LYS A 33 -13.49 -12.27 2.86
CA LYS A 33 -13.14 -12.40 4.27
C LYS A 33 -14.31 -12.12 5.23
N ILE A 34 -15.23 -11.23 4.90
CA ILE A 34 -16.41 -10.94 5.73
C ILE A 34 -17.49 -12.00 5.50
N SER A 35 -17.67 -12.44 4.25
CA SER A 35 -18.59 -13.53 3.94
C SER A 35 -18.21 -14.81 4.69
N ASP A 36 -16.92 -15.18 4.66
CA ASP A 36 -16.42 -16.37 5.33
C ASP A 36 -16.54 -16.25 6.85
N ARG A 37 -16.16 -15.09 7.41
CA ARG A 37 -16.28 -14.83 8.85
C ARG A 37 -17.72 -14.77 9.32
N ALA A 38 -18.66 -14.31 8.50
CA ALA A 38 -20.07 -14.29 8.86
C ALA A 38 -20.64 -15.70 9.05
N VAL A 39 -20.14 -16.68 8.30
CA VAL A 39 -20.49 -18.09 8.46
C VAL A 39 -19.79 -18.70 9.68
N THR A 40 -18.49 -18.44 9.87
CA THR A 40 -17.72 -19.08 10.97
C THR A 40 -17.95 -18.44 12.34
N GLU A 41 -18.29 -17.16 12.40
CA GLU A 41 -18.50 -16.40 13.66
C GLU A 41 -20.00 -16.17 13.95
N GLY A 42 -20.89 -16.77 13.16
CA GLY A 42 -22.34 -16.73 13.40
C GLY A 42 -23.00 -15.38 13.12
N TRP A 43 -22.32 -14.46 12.43
CA TRP A 43 -22.87 -13.14 12.12
C TRP A 43 -23.91 -13.15 11.01
N ALA A 44 -24.12 -14.29 10.33
CA ALA A 44 -25.16 -14.43 9.32
C ALA A 44 -26.56 -14.10 9.86
N GLU A 45 -26.79 -14.34 11.15
CA GLU A 45 -28.07 -14.06 11.83
C GLU A 45 -28.09 -12.68 12.51
N ASP A 46 -26.93 -12.13 12.89
CA ASP A 46 -26.80 -10.76 13.43
C ASP A 46 -26.50 -9.74 12.32
N ARG A 47 -27.59 -9.27 11.71
CA ARG A 47 -27.55 -8.29 10.62
C ARG A 47 -26.80 -7.01 10.99
N THR A 48 -26.86 -6.57 12.24
CA THR A 48 -26.20 -5.32 12.66
C THR A 48 -24.69 -5.46 12.72
N MET A 49 -24.21 -6.59 13.24
CA MET A 49 -22.78 -6.91 13.29
C MET A 49 -22.21 -7.13 11.89
N TYR A 50 -22.95 -7.83 11.02
CA TYR A 50 -22.56 -8.06 9.63
C TYR A 50 -22.46 -6.76 8.81
N GLU A 51 -23.46 -5.86 8.92
CA GLU A 51 -23.45 -4.58 8.21
C GLU A 51 -22.35 -3.63 8.72
N ALA A 52 -22.07 -3.64 10.04
CA ALA A 52 -21.00 -2.84 10.64
C ALA A 52 -19.60 -3.28 10.17
N GLU A 53 -19.30 -4.58 10.17
CA GLU A 53 -18.02 -5.09 9.67
C GLU A 53 -17.88 -4.87 8.15
N LYS A 54 -18.98 -5.00 7.39
CA LYS A 54 -19.01 -4.68 5.96
C LYS A 54 -18.67 -3.21 5.69
N ALA A 55 -19.26 -2.29 6.44
CA ALA A 55 -18.98 -0.86 6.33
C ALA A 55 -17.52 -0.54 6.72
N LYS A 56 -17.03 -1.15 7.80
CA LYS A 56 -15.65 -1.03 8.26
C LYS A 56 -14.66 -1.51 7.21
N SER A 57 -14.85 -2.68 6.61
CA SER A 57 -13.96 -3.15 5.55
C SER A 57 -13.99 -2.25 4.33
N ARG A 58 -15.16 -1.75 3.90
CA ARG A 58 -15.23 -0.77 2.80
C ARG A 58 -14.47 0.52 3.12
N PHE A 59 -14.56 0.99 4.37
CA PHE A 59 -13.80 2.16 4.83
C PHE A 59 -12.29 1.92 4.75
N TRP A 60 -11.82 0.75 5.21
CA TRP A 60 -10.42 0.36 5.06
C TRP A 60 -10.00 0.31 3.59
N THR A 61 -10.77 -0.38 2.74
CA THR A 61 -10.57 -0.47 1.28
C THR A 61 -10.48 0.93 0.64
N LEU A 62 -11.33 1.89 1.02
CA LEU A 62 -11.24 3.28 0.56
C LEU A 62 -9.97 4.00 1.02
N LEU A 63 -9.55 3.77 2.27
CA LEU A 63 -8.31 4.30 2.81
C LEU A 63 -7.08 3.83 2.01
N TYR A 64 -7.19 2.70 1.29
CA TYR A 64 -6.14 2.18 0.40
C TYR A 64 -6.26 2.68 -1.03
N VAL A 65 -7.49 2.78 -1.56
CA VAL A 65 -7.73 3.25 -2.93
C VAL A 65 -7.29 4.71 -3.10
N ILE A 66 -7.63 5.59 -2.15
CA ILE A 66 -7.36 7.03 -2.28
C ILE A 66 -5.86 7.33 -2.41
N PRO A 67 -4.96 6.88 -1.50
CA PRO A 67 -3.52 7.09 -1.64
C PRO A 67 -2.97 6.47 -2.92
N THR A 68 -3.46 5.30 -3.32
CA THR A 68 -3.00 4.62 -4.54
C THR A 68 -3.34 5.42 -5.81
N ILE A 69 -4.54 6.01 -5.87
CA ILE A 69 -4.92 6.93 -6.96
C ILE A 69 -4.01 8.16 -6.97
N ILE A 70 -3.75 8.78 -5.82
CA ILE A 70 -2.87 9.95 -5.71
C ILE A 70 -1.46 9.62 -6.22
N LEU A 71 -0.90 8.48 -5.79
CA LEU A 71 0.42 8.01 -6.25
C LEU A 71 0.45 7.77 -7.76
N LEU A 72 -0.62 7.19 -8.32
CA LEU A 72 -0.72 6.95 -9.76
C LEU A 72 -0.76 8.28 -10.55
N ILE A 73 -1.58 9.24 -10.12
CA ILE A 73 -1.68 10.56 -10.74
C ILE A 73 -0.34 11.28 -10.69
N MET A 74 0.32 11.30 -9.53
CA MET A 74 1.64 11.92 -9.36
C MET A 74 2.70 11.24 -10.25
N THR A 75 2.65 9.91 -10.37
CA THR A 75 3.57 9.16 -11.24
C THR A 75 3.34 9.51 -12.72
N ILE A 76 2.09 9.54 -13.19
CA ILE A 76 1.76 9.95 -14.56
C ILE A 76 2.19 11.39 -14.83
N MET A 77 1.94 12.29 -13.87
CA MET A 77 2.34 13.70 -13.97
C MET A 77 3.86 13.85 -14.05
N SER A 78 4.62 13.07 -13.28
CA SER A 78 6.09 13.07 -13.32
C SER A 78 6.63 12.66 -14.71
N ILE A 79 5.98 11.71 -15.38
CA ILE A 79 6.34 11.26 -16.73
C ILE A 79 6.02 12.36 -17.75
N ARG A 80 4.81 12.92 -17.70
CA ARG A 80 4.37 13.99 -18.63
C ARG A 80 5.28 15.22 -18.55
N ARG A 81 5.66 15.62 -17.34
CA ARG A 81 6.54 16.77 -17.10
C ARG A 81 8.03 16.44 -17.22
N LYS A 82 8.39 15.18 -17.52
CA LYS A 82 9.78 14.68 -17.55
C LYS A 82 10.58 15.02 -16.27
N ASN A 83 9.89 15.08 -15.12
CA ASN A 83 10.49 15.44 -13.85
C ASN A 83 10.80 14.19 -13.03
N GLU A 84 12.05 13.73 -13.15
CA GLU A 84 12.51 12.51 -12.46
C GLU A 84 12.51 12.67 -10.93
N LEU A 85 12.71 13.87 -10.41
CA LEU A 85 12.74 14.12 -8.96
C LEU A 85 11.36 13.88 -8.34
N VAL A 86 10.29 14.37 -8.96
CA VAL A 86 8.90 14.12 -8.53
C VAL A 86 8.59 12.62 -8.57
N PHE A 87 9.10 11.90 -9.58
CA PHE A 87 8.95 10.45 -9.64
C PHE A 87 9.63 9.76 -8.45
N TYR A 88 10.88 10.08 -8.14
CA TYR A 88 11.59 9.44 -7.03
C TYR A 88 10.92 9.73 -5.68
N TRP A 89 10.45 10.94 -5.44
CA TRP A 89 9.67 11.27 -4.23
C TRP A 89 8.37 10.45 -4.16
N THR A 90 7.62 10.40 -5.26
CA THR A 90 6.36 9.65 -5.34
C THR A 90 6.59 8.15 -5.14
N PHE A 91 7.65 7.60 -5.76
CA PHE A 91 8.05 6.22 -5.62
C PHE A 91 8.41 5.88 -4.18
N LEU A 92 9.20 6.71 -3.51
CA LEU A 92 9.59 6.51 -2.11
C LEU A 92 8.39 6.60 -1.17
N ILE A 93 7.53 7.61 -1.32
CA ILE A 93 6.30 7.74 -0.53
C ILE A 93 5.41 6.51 -0.74
N GLY A 94 5.26 6.06 -1.99
CA GLY A 94 4.50 4.86 -2.30
C GLY A 94 5.05 3.63 -1.60
N LEU A 95 6.37 3.40 -1.67
CA LEU A 95 7.02 2.30 -0.96
C LEU A 95 6.77 2.37 0.55
N THR A 96 6.88 3.54 1.16
CA THR A 96 6.64 3.72 2.61
C THR A 96 5.19 3.38 2.97
N ILE A 97 4.21 3.86 2.20
CA ILE A 97 2.78 3.56 2.44
C ILE A 97 2.53 2.04 2.33
N PHE A 98 2.98 1.40 1.26
CA PHE A 98 2.80 -0.04 1.06
C PHE A 98 3.59 -0.91 2.04
N GLN A 99 4.57 -0.36 2.76
CA GLN A 99 5.31 -1.07 3.80
C GLN A 99 4.68 -0.95 5.18
N ILE A 100 4.16 0.22 5.55
CA ILE A 100 3.53 0.42 6.87
C ILE A 100 2.25 -0.41 7.00
N ILE A 101 1.51 -0.57 5.90
CA ILE A 101 0.19 -1.20 5.90
C ILE A 101 0.26 -2.71 6.26
N PRO A 102 1.08 -3.55 5.61
CA PRO A 102 1.23 -4.95 6.00
C PRO A 102 1.71 -5.11 7.44
N VAL A 103 2.61 -4.22 7.89
CA VAL A 103 3.14 -4.25 9.27
C VAL A 103 2.04 -3.94 10.28
N ALA A 104 1.20 -2.93 10.03
CA ALA A 104 0.05 -2.61 10.88
C ALA A 104 -0.99 -3.75 10.92
N GLY A 105 -1.25 -4.40 9.77
CA GLY A 105 -2.14 -5.56 9.69
C GLY A 105 -1.61 -6.81 10.39
N LEU A 106 -0.29 -7.02 10.39
CA LEU A 106 0.36 -8.10 11.13
C LEU A 106 0.33 -7.88 12.64
N LEU A 107 0.51 -6.63 13.08
CA LEU A 107 0.47 -6.26 14.50
C LEU A 107 -0.91 -6.40 15.13
N SER A 108 -1.98 -6.23 14.35
CA SER A 108 -3.35 -6.39 14.85
C SER A 108 -3.77 -7.85 15.04
N ASN A 109 -3.08 -8.79 14.37
CA ASN A 109 -3.41 -10.23 14.38
C ASN A 109 -2.41 -11.06 15.22
N LYS A 110 -2.07 -10.56 16.42
CA LYS A 110 -1.05 -11.15 17.31
C LYS A 110 -1.33 -12.58 17.77
N THR A 111 -2.58 -13.04 17.72
CA THR A 111 -3.02 -14.28 18.38
C THR A 111 -2.54 -15.57 17.70
N ASN A 112 -2.20 -15.55 16.40
CA ASN A 112 -1.84 -16.77 15.64
C ASN A 112 -0.45 -16.72 14.98
N ASN A 113 0.34 -15.67 15.20
CA ASN A 113 1.63 -15.52 14.53
C ASN A 113 2.79 -16.06 15.41
N PRO A 114 3.68 -16.90 14.85
CA PRO A 114 4.87 -17.34 15.55
C PRO A 114 5.70 -16.16 16.10
N PRO A 115 6.28 -16.28 17.30
CA PRO A 115 6.91 -15.16 18.02
C PRO A 115 8.11 -14.55 17.28
N PHE A 116 8.70 -15.26 16.33
CA PHE A 116 9.83 -14.81 15.52
C PHE A 116 9.43 -14.02 14.27
N ILE A 117 8.19 -14.11 13.79
CA ILE A 117 7.77 -13.45 12.54
C ILE A 117 7.75 -11.93 12.71
N ILE A 118 7.21 -11.46 13.84
CA ILE A 118 7.11 -10.02 14.14
C ILE A 118 8.50 -9.34 14.14
N PRO A 119 9.50 -9.80 14.91
CA PRO A 119 10.81 -9.16 14.91
C PRO A 119 11.50 -9.21 13.54
N VAL A 120 11.40 -10.32 12.79
CA VAL A 120 11.98 -10.42 11.44
C VAL A 120 11.37 -9.38 10.48
N ILE A 121 10.05 -9.21 10.51
CA ILE A 121 9.36 -8.22 9.68
C ILE A 121 9.75 -6.80 10.08
N PHE A 122 9.87 -6.51 11.37
CA PHE A 122 10.40 -5.22 11.83
C PHE A 122 11.82 -4.99 11.37
N THR A 123 12.70 -5.99 11.44
CA THR A 123 14.08 -5.87 10.94
C THR A 123 14.11 -5.51 9.46
N PHE A 124 13.34 -6.21 8.62
CA PHE A 124 13.25 -5.87 7.20
C PHE A 124 12.64 -4.48 6.97
N PHE A 125 11.64 -4.10 7.76
CA PHE A 125 11.04 -2.76 7.70
C PHE A 125 12.07 -1.66 8.00
N PHE A 126 12.85 -1.80 9.07
CA PHE A 126 13.91 -0.83 9.43
C PHE A 126 15.02 -0.79 8.38
N ILE A 127 15.47 -1.93 7.86
CA ILE A 127 16.48 -1.98 6.78
C ILE A 127 15.97 -1.22 5.55
N PHE A 128 14.72 -1.43 5.16
CA PHE A 128 14.13 -0.75 4.02
C PHE A 128 13.98 0.76 4.25
N ILE A 129 13.52 1.19 5.43
CA ILE A 129 13.42 2.61 5.79
C ILE A 129 14.80 3.27 5.75
N SER A 130 15.82 2.63 6.33
CA SER A 130 17.20 3.13 6.28
C SER A 130 17.71 3.26 4.84
N GLY A 131 17.41 2.28 3.97
CA GLY A 131 17.72 2.35 2.54
C GLY A 131 17.02 3.51 1.82
N GLN A 132 15.73 3.75 2.13
CA GLN A 132 14.96 4.87 1.58
C GLN A 132 15.53 6.22 2.01
N ILE A 133 15.84 6.39 3.31
CA ILE A 133 16.46 7.61 3.85
C ILE A 133 17.80 7.87 3.17
N PHE A 134 18.65 6.85 3.02
CA PHE A 134 19.92 6.98 2.34
C PHE A 134 19.75 7.39 0.87
N SER A 135 18.75 6.82 0.19
CA SER A 135 18.40 7.20 -1.19
C SER A 135 17.95 8.66 -1.29
N VAL A 136 17.11 9.15 -0.37
CA VAL A 136 16.70 10.57 -0.31
C VAL A 136 17.91 11.48 -0.10
N ILE A 137 18.75 11.18 0.89
CA ILE A 137 19.95 11.97 1.20
C ILE A 137 20.86 12.06 -0.03
N ARG A 138 21.04 10.95 -0.75
CA ARG A 138 21.85 10.91 -1.97
C ARG A 138 21.23 11.78 -3.08
N ILE A 139 19.92 11.70 -3.29
CA ILE A 139 19.21 12.54 -4.29
C ILE A 139 19.35 14.03 -3.94
N VAL A 140 19.14 14.41 -2.68
CA VAL A 140 19.28 15.80 -2.21
C VAL A 140 20.70 16.31 -2.39
N LYS A 141 21.72 15.52 -2.01
CA LYS A 141 23.13 15.89 -2.24
C LYS A 141 23.45 16.09 -3.71
N LEU A 142 22.99 15.20 -4.59
CA LEU A 142 23.21 15.33 -6.04
C LEU A 142 22.49 16.54 -6.67
N THR A 143 21.40 17.01 -6.05
CA THR A 143 20.64 18.17 -6.52
C THR A 143 21.29 19.50 -6.11
N LYS A 144 22.01 19.55 -4.97
CA LYS A 144 22.73 20.75 -4.48
C LYS A 144 24.08 21.03 -5.16
N VAL A 145 24.63 20.04 -5.87
CA VAL A 145 25.94 20.14 -6.53
C VAL A 145 25.82 20.63 -7.99
N LYS A 146 24.59 20.85 -8.47
CA LYS A 146 24.28 21.58 -9.70
C LYS A 146 23.92 23.02 -9.37
#